data_AF-A0A7L4NVW6-F1
#
_entry.id   AF-A0A7L4NVW6-F1
#
_cell.length_a   1.000
_cell.length_b   1.000
_cell.length_c   1.000
_cell.angle_alpha   90.00
_cell.angle_beta   90.00
_cell.angle_gamma   90.00
#
_symmetry.space_group_name_H-M   'P 1'
#
loop_
_entity.id
_entity.type
_entity.pdbx_description
1 polymer ?
#
loop_
_entity_poly.entity_id
_entity_poly.type
_entity_poly.pdbx_seq_one_letter_code
_entity_poly.pdbx_strand_id
1 'polypeptide(L)'
;MMKGLLIDHPEFRHYSLPEGKPVKWKSRYYSWVKINKQGVFKLPGEALNCFNVKEGDRLLSIRGSNVGFVLAVKGPIIEAANNFTGEIKDFVC
;
A
#
# COMPACT_ATOMS: atom_id res chain seq x y z
N MET A 1 -2.19 9.38 13.45
CA MET A 1 -3.21 8.87 12.50
C MET A 1 -3.51 7.39 12.72
N MET A 2 -2.51 6.50 12.79
CA MET A 2 -2.72 5.05 12.94
C MET A 2 -3.33 4.60 14.28
N LYS A 3 -3.09 5.35 15.37
CA LYS A 3 -3.63 5.02 16.71
C LYS A 3 -5.17 4.89 16.73
N GLY A 4 -5.90 5.74 16.00
CA GLY A 4 -7.37 5.68 15.95
C GLY A 4 -7.87 4.42 15.26
N LEU A 5 -7.28 4.05 14.12
CA LEU A 5 -7.60 2.81 13.41
C LEU A 5 -7.42 1.60 14.34
N LEU A 6 -6.32 1.53 15.09
CA LEU A 6 -6.04 0.41 15.98
C LEU A 6 -6.94 0.35 17.23
N ILE A 7 -7.63 1.45 17.58
CA ILE A 7 -8.62 1.50 18.66
C ILE A 7 -9.98 1.05 18.14
N ASP A 8 -10.40 1.62 17.01
CA ASP A 8 -11.72 1.35 16.41
C ASP A 8 -11.78 -0.05 15.78
N HIS A 9 -10.64 -0.55 15.31
CA HIS A 9 -10.45 -1.86 14.69
C HIS A 9 -9.30 -2.63 15.37
N PRO A 10 -9.51 -3.15 16.60
CA PRO A 10 -8.49 -3.89 17.35
C PRO A 10 -7.98 -5.13 16.62
N GLU A 11 -8.73 -5.63 15.65
CA GLU A 11 -8.33 -6.74 14.78
C GLU A 11 -7.07 -6.45 13.95
N PHE A 12 -6.77 -5.18 13.63
CA PHE A 12 -5.49 -4.80 13.04
C PHE A 12 -4.33 -4.87 14.04
N ARG A 13 -4.57 -4.60 15.32
CA ARG A 13 -3.54 -4.67 16.37
C ARG A 13 -3.11 -6.11 16.65
N HIS A 14 -4.06 -7.04 16.59
CA HIS A 14 -3.84 -8.45 16.86
C HIS A 14 -3.63 -9.29 15.59
N TYR A 15 -3.64 -8.66 14.41
CA TYR A 15 -3.55 -9.34 13.11
C TYR A 15 -4.56 -10.49 12.98
N SER A 16 -5.77 -10.32 13.52
CA SER A 16 -6.79 -11.37 13.57
C SER A 16 -7.72 -11.36 12.35
N LEU A 17 -7.68 -10.30 11.53
CA LEU A 17 -8.28 -10.32 10.19
C LEU A 17 -7.50 -11.29 9.29
N PRO A 18 -8.16 -11.98 8.34
CA PRO A 18 -7.44 -12.64 7.25
C PRO A 18 -6.47 -11.66 6.57
N GLU A 19 -5.27 -12.15 6.27
CA GLU A 19 -4.23 -11.35 5.60
C GLU A 19 -4.77 -10.79 4.27
N GLY A 20 -4.53 -9.51 4.02
CA GLY A 20 -4.99 -8.82 2.82
C GLY A 20 -6.46 -8.39 2.84
N LYS A 21 -7.28 -8.83 3.81
CA LYS A 21 -8.70 -8.44 3.88
C LYS A 21 -8.86 -6.91 4.03
N PRO A 22 -9.49 -6.22 3.07
CA PRO A 22 -9.73 -4.79 3.16
C PRO A 22 -10.81 -4.45 4.19
N VAL A 23 -10.55 -3.46 5.02
CA VAL A 23 -11.52 -2.88 5.96
C VAL A 23 -11.60 -1.38 5.72
N LYS A 24 -12.82 -0.88 5.56
CA LYS A 24 -13.07 0.56 5.42
C LYS A 24 -13.07 1.20 6.79
N TRP A 25 -12.22 2.20 6.99
CA TRP A 25 -12.25 3.06 8.17
C TRP A 25 -12.31 4.52 7.72
N LYS A 26 -13.42 5.19 8.06
CA LYS A 26 -13.76 6.52 7.54
C LYS A 26 -13.81 6.50 6.00
N SER A 27 -13.01 7.34 5.34
CA SER A 27 -12.98 7.48 3.88
C SER A 27 -11.93 6.60 3.18
N ARG A 28 -11.18 5.77 3.92
CA ARG A 28 -10.07 4.99 3.36
C ARG A 28 -10.21 3.51 3.67
N TYR A 29 -9.65 2.70 2.79
CA TYR A 29 -9.49 1.27 3.02
C TYR A 29 -8.12 0.97 3.59
N TYR A 30 -8.07 0.05 4.54
CA TYR A 30 -6.88 -0.42 5.20
C TYR A 30 -6.83 -1.94 5.13
N SER A 31 -5.64 -2.49 5.07
CA SER A 31 -5.39 -3.92 5.08
C SER A 31 -4.01 -4.17 5.68
N TRP A 32 -3.74 -5.40 6.08
CA TRP A 32 -2.44 -5.81 6.59
C TRP A 32 -1.93 -7.02 5.81
N VAL A 33 -0.62 -7.04 5.52
CA VAL A 33 0.09 -8.15 4.89
C VAL A 33 1.48 -8.30 5.51
N LYS A 34 2.01 -9.52 5.53
CA LYS A 34 3.39 -9.77 5.97
C LYS A 34 4.35 -9.50 4.83
N ILE A 35 5.50 -8.94 5.20
CA ILE A 35 6.68 -8.92 4.35
C ILE A 35 7.50 -10.16 4.73
N ASN A 36 7.82 -11.00 3.75
CA ASN A 36 8.62 -12.19 3.98
C ASN A 36 10.10 -11.84 4.23
N LYS A 37 10.92 -12.85 4.52
CA LYS A 37 12.36 -12.68 4.80
C LYS A 37 13.15 -12.11 3.61
N GLN A 38 12.61 -12.21 2.41
CA GLN A 38 13.19 -11.69 1.16
C GLN A 38 12.74 -10.24 0.89
N GLY A 39 11.95 -9.62 1.76
CA GLY A 39 11.45 -8.27 1.56
C GLY A 39 10.24 -8.16 0.63
N VAL A 40 9.61 -9.29 0.30
CA VAL A 40 8.45 -9.35 -0.62
C VAL A 40 7.16 -9.51 0.17
N PHE A 41 6.13 -8.75 -0.18
CA PHE A 41 4.75 -8.97 0.25
C PHE A 41 3.89 -9.33 -0.96
N LYS A 42 2.83 -10.10 -0.74
CA LYS A 42 1.85 -10.47 -1.77
C LYS A 42 0.48 -9.94 -1.35
N LEU A 43 -0.18 -9.23 -2.26
CA LEU A 43 -1.54 -8.78 -2.05
C LEU A 43 -2.51 -9.85 -2.57
N PRO A 44 -3.43 -10.37 -1.74
CA PRO A 44 -4.50 -11.24 -2.21
C PRO A 44 -5.41 -10.53 -3.23
N GLY A 45 -6.10 -11.30 -4.07
CA GLY A 45 -6.95 -10.76 -5.14
C GLY A 45 -8.02 -9.78 -4.64
N GLU A 46 -8.62 -10.03 -3.48
CA GLU A 46 -9.56 -9.10 -2.84
C GLU A 46 -8.93 -7.73 -2.56
N ALA A 47 -7.67 -7.71 -2.08
CA ALA A 47 -6.93 -6.49 -1.79
C ALA A 47 -6.57 -5.75 -3.08
N LEU A 48 -6.06 -6.47 -4.08
CA LEU A 48 -5.77 -5.92 -5.42
C LEU A 48 -7.00 -5.23 -6.01
N ASN A 49 -8.15 -5.90 -5.98
CA ASN A 49 -9.42 -5.35 -6.45
C ASN A 49 -9.85 -4.11 -5.66
N CYS A 50 -9.79 -4.16 -4.32
CA CYS A 50 -10.19 -3.05 -3.47
C CYS A 50 -9.31 -1.80 -3.66
N PHE A 51 -8.00 -1.99 -3.81
CA PHE A 51 -7.06 -0.90 -4.04
C PHE A 51 -6.95 -0.51 -5.52
N ASN A 52 -7.56 -1.29 -6.41
CA ASN A 52 -7.50 -1.16 -7.86
C ASN A 52 -6.04 -1.12 -8.35
N VAL A 53 -5.31 -2.17 -7.97
CA VAL A 53 -3.94 -2.50 -8.39
C VAL A 53 -4.00 -3.81 -9.17
N LYS A 54 -3.26 -3.92 -10.27
CA LYS A 54 -3.16 -5.13 -11.08
C LYS A 54 -1.70 -5.55 -11.28
N GLU A 55 -1.51 -6.80 -11.69
CA GLU A 55 -0.21 -7.27 -12.14
C GLU A 55 0.31 -6.42 -13.30
N GLY A 56 1.60 -6.10 -13.26
CA GLY A 56 2.26 -5.21 -14.22
C GLY A 56 2.13 -3.72 -13.95
N ASP A 57 1.34 -3.29 -12.94
CA ASP A 57 1.34 -1.89 -12.51
C ASP A 57 2.72 -1.48 -11.99
N ARG A 58 3.20 -0.32 -12.43
CA ARG A 58 4.40 0.32 -11.86
C ARG A 58 4.00 1.14 -10.64
N LEU A 59 4.60 0.84 -9.49
CA LEU A 59 4.36 1.55 -8.24
C LEU A 59 5.44 2.59 -8.00
N LEU A 60 5.06 3.85 -7.87
CA LEU A 60 5.98 4.92 -7.52
C LEU A 60 6.34 4.79 -6.03
N SER A 61 7.60 4.46 -5.77
CA SER A 61 8.16 4.40 -4.42
C SER A 61 8.60 5.78 -3.97
N ILE A 62 7.98 6.27 -2.90
CA ILE A 62 8.26 7.58 -2.32
C ILE A 62 8.79 7.36 -0.92
N ARG A 63 9.99 7.91 -0.66
CA ARG A 63 10.57 7.92 0.69
C ARG A 63 9.69 8.77 1.61
N GLY A 64 8.96 8.10 2.49
CA GLY A 64 8.20 8.76 3.54
C GLY A 64 9.08 9.24 4.71
N SER A 65 8.44 9.89 5.68
CA SER A 65 9.07 10.39 6.89
C SER A 65 9.39 9.24 7.86
N ASN A 66 10.53 8.56 7.70
CA ASN A 66 11.18 7.57 8.61
C ASN A 66 10.33 6.44 9.25
N VAL A 67 9.00 6.41 9.04
CA VAL A 67 8.02 5.54 9.70
C VAL A 67 7.32 4.63 8.70
N GLY A 68 7.43 4.93 7.40
CA GLY A 68 6.91 4.10 6.32
C GLY A 68 7.37 4.61 4.96
N PHE A 69 7.26 3.76 3.95
CA PHE A 69 7.39 4.14 2.55
C PHE A 69 5.99 4.16 1.92
N VAL A 70 5.82 4.99 0.90
CA VAL A 70 4.56 5.07 0.16
C VAL A 70 4.77 4.44 -1.20
N LEU A 71 3.84 3.56 -1.59
CA LEU A 71 3.72 3.04 -2.94
C LEU A 71 2.45 3.62 -3.55
N ALA A 72 2.61 4.43 -4.60
CA ALA A 72 1.49 5.04 -5.32
C ALA A 72 1.32 4.38 -6.69
N VAL A 73 0.06 4.19 -7.12
CA VAL A 73 -0.28 3.64 -8.44
C VAL A 73 -1.15 4.58 -9.27
N LYS A 74 -1.82 5.55 -8.63
CA LYS A 74 -2.72 6.52 -9.29
C LYS A 74 -2.79 7.85 -8.55
N GLY A 75 -3.35 8.86 -9.22
CA GLY A 75 -3.60 10.20 -8.70
C GLY A 75 -2.54 11.23 -9.11
N PRO A 76 -2.65 12.48 -8.59
CA PRO A 76 -1.85 13.61 -9.08
C PRO A 76 -0.34 13.41 -9.00
N ILE A 77 0.14 12.64 -8.02
CA ILE A 77 1.58 12.35 -7.89
C ILE A 77 2.10 11.42 -9.00
N ILE A 78 1.25 10.53 -9.50
CA ILE A 78 1.59 9.65 -10.63
C ILE A 78 1.52 10.43 -11.93
N GLU A 79 0.55 11.33 -12.09
CA GLU A 79 0.49 12.25 -13.23
C GLU A 79 1.74 13.13 -13.29
N ALA A 80 2.18 13.68 -12.15
CA ALA A 80 3.42 14.45 -12.06
C ALA A 80 4.66 13.60 -12.40
N ALA A 81 4.72 12.36 -11.90
CA ALA A 81 5.83 11.45 -12.19
C ALA A 81 5.89 11.05 -13.67
N ASN A 82 4.73 10.86 -14.33
CA ASN A 82 4.66 10.55 -15.76
C ASN A 82 5.08 11.74 -16.64
N ASN A 83 4.86 12.97 -16.18
CA ASN A 83 5.26 14.20 -16.87
C ASN A 83 6.69 14.65 -16.52
N PHE A 84 7.35 13.97 -15.60
CA PHE A 84 8.72 14.30 -15.19
C PHE A 84 9.70 13.87 -16.29
N THR A 85 10.51 14.82 -16.76
CA THR A 85 11.47 14.59 -17.87
C THR A 85 12.84 14.11 -17.40
N GLY A 86 13.07 14.04 -16.10
CA GLY A 86 14.29 13.46 -15.53
C GLY A 86 14.21 11.94 -15.40
N GLU A 87 15.17 11.38 -14.68
CA GLU A 87 15.24 9.94 -14.43
C GLU A 87 14.53 9.57 -13.13
N ILE A 88 13.60 8.61 -13.20
CA ILE A 88 13.07 7.88 -12.04
C ILE A 88 13.58 6.45 -12.15
N LYS A 89 14.35 6.02 -11.15
CA LYS A 89 14.94 4.66 -11.13
C LYS A 89 13.85 3.60 -11.04
N ASP A 90 13.94 2.62 -11.93
CA ASP A 90 13.12 1.42 -11.87
C ASP A 90 13.80 0.32 -11.05
N PHE A 91 12.99 -0.37 -10.25
CA PHE A 91 13.39 -1.53 -9.48
C PHE A 91 12.48 -2.70 -9.87
N VAL A 92 13.08 -3.81 -10.30
CA VAL A 92 12.36 -5.04 -10.62
C VAL A 92 12.65 -6.04 -9.50
N CYS A 93 11.59 -6.66 -8.98
CA CYS A 93 11.69 -7.71 -7.97
C CYS A 93 12.10 -9.05 -8.60
#